data_AF-K4KLC1-F1
#
_entry.id   AF-K4KLC1-F1
#
_cell.length_a   1.000
_cell.length_b   1.000
_cell.length_c   1.000
_cell.angle_alpha   90.00
_cell.angle_beta   90.00
_cell.angle_gamma   90.00
#
_symmetry.space_group_name_H-M   'P 1'
#
loop_
_entity.id
_entity.type
_entity.pdbx_description
1 polymer ?
#
loop_
_entity_poly.entity_id
_entity_poly.type
_entity_poly.pdbx_seq_one_letter_code
_entity_poly.pdbx_strand_id
1 'polypeptide(L)'
;MKKIAVYLLALQLAGCGYFLYPERVGQTDGKVDPTVVILDAAGLLFGILPGVVAFAVDLTTGAIYLPAGGTSALDKHTKKLSQTDTLPEGVDADAIARELTMILGQPVSAAELQFFRGDAPLPADIALARY
;
A
#
# COMPACT_ATOMS: atom_id res chain seq x y z
N MET A 1 38.07 4.26 -5.08
CA MET A 1 36.88 5.05 -5.47
C MET A 1 36.09 4.41 -6.61
N LYS A 2 36.66 4.15 -7.80
CA LYS A 2 35.92 3.52 -8.92
C LYS A 2 35.29 2.14 -8.63
N LYS A 3 36.00 1.26 -7.90
CA LYS A 3 35.49 -0.08 -7.55
C LYS A 3 34.28 -0.04 -6.61
N ILE A 4 34.26 0.91 -5.67
CA ILE A 4 33.15 1.10 -4.73
C ILE A 4 31.90 1.56 -5.48
N ALA A 5 32.05 2.44 -6.46
CA ALA A 5 30.93 2.85 -7.33
C ALA A 5 30.36 1.67 -8.14
N VAL A 6 31.21 0.75 -8.60
CA VAL A 6 30.75 -0.46 -9.32
C VAL A 6 30.03 -1.43 -8.38
N TYR A 7 30.49 -1.62 -7.14
CA TYR A 7 29.79 -2.45 -6.16
C TYR A 7 28.46 -1.84 -5.71
N LEU A 8 28.43 -0.52 -5.49
CA LEU A 8 27.18 0.19 -5.20
C LEU A 8 26.21 0.11 -6.37
N LEU A 9 26.70 0.25 -7.61
CA LEU A 9 25.88 0.09 -8.80
C LEU A 9 25.37 -1.36 -8.94
N ALA A 10 26.21 -2.36 -8.74
CA ALA A 10 25.81 -3.77 -8.75
C ALA A 10 24.76 -4.11 -7.67
N LEU A 11 24.81 -3.45 -6.50
CA LEU A 11 23.79 -3.57 -5.47
C LEU A 11 22.48 -2.88 -5.86
N GLN A 12 22.54 -1.75 -6.57
CA GLN A 12 21.35 -1.10 -7.17
C GLN A 12 20.73 -1.95 -8.28
N LEU A 13 21.51 -2.77 -8.98
CA LEU A 13 21.03 -3.71 -9.99
C LEU A 13 20.35 -4.95 -9.38
N ALA A 14 20.52 -5.22 -8.09
CA ALA A 14 20.01 -6.44 -7.47
C ALA A 14 18.49 -6.43 -7.22
N GLY A 15 17.78 -5.31 -7.44
CA GLY A 15 16.36 -5.17 -7.08
C GLY A 15 16.21 -4.97 -5.56
N CYS A 16 15.39 -4.00 -5.16
CA CYS A 16 15.26 -3.67 -3.74
C CYS A 16 14.36 -4.69 -3.04
N GLY A 17 13.34 -5.21 -3.72
CA GLY A 17 12.50 -6.31 -3.29
C GLY A 17 13.28 -7.62 -3.16
N TYR A 18 14.13 -7.96 -4.14
CA TYR A 18 14.96 -9.16 -4.10
C TYR A 18 15.93 -9.17 -2.90
N PHE A 19 16.49 -8.01 -2.54
CA PHE A 19 17.37 -7.89 -1.38
C PHE A 19 16.60 -7.90 -0.05
N LEU A 20 15.46 -7.21 0.02
CA LEU A 20 14.68 -7.09 1.26
C LEU A 20 13.83 -8.32 1.56
N TYR A 21 13.42 -9.05 0.52
CA TYR A 21 12.53 -10.20 0.60
C TYR A 21 13.03 -11.37 -0.27
N PRO A 22 14.25 -11.89 -0.01
CA PRO A 22 14.83 -12.99 -0.79
C PRO A 22 14.00 -14.28 -0.72
N GLU A 23 13.18 -14.45 0.33
CA GLU A 23 12.26 -15.57 0.49
C GLU A 23 11.13 -15.61 -0.55
N ARG A 24 10.91 -14.51 -1.27
CA ARG A 24 9.84 -14.36 -2.28
C ARG A 24 10.28 -14.76 -3.69
N VAL A 25 11.56 -15.08 -3.87
CA VAL A 25 12.15 -15.42 -5.16
C VAL A 25 11.60 -16.75 -5.68
N GLY A 26 11.26 -16.80 -6.96
CA GLY A 26 10.65 -17.96 -7.62
C GLY A 26 9.12 -17.91 -7.66
N GLN A 27 8.50 -16.84 -7.14
CA GLN A 27 7.08 -16.59 -7.35
C GLN A 27 6.81 -16.13 -8.77
N THR A 28 5.85 -16.77 -9.42
CA THR A 28 5.46 -16.48 -10.82
C THR A 28 4.08 -15.86 -10.92
N ASP A 29 3.34 -15.78 -9.80
CA ASP A 29 2.00 -15.22 -9.74
C ASP A 29 1.64 -14.82 -8.30
N GLY A 30 0.75 -13.84 -8.15
CA GLY A 30 0.25 -13.40 -6.85
C GLY A 30 -0.17 -11.94 -6.81
N LYS A 31 -0.67 -11.52 -5.65
CA LYS A 31 -0.94 -10.10 -5.37
C LYS A 31 0.41 -9.35 -5.36
N VAL A 32 0.50 -8.21 -6.03
CA VAL A 32 1.72 -7.39 -6.01
C VAL A 32 1.89 -6.72 -4.65
N ASP A 33 3.13 -6.61 -4.16
CA ASP A 33 3.44 -5.89 -2.94
C ASP A 33 3.56 -4.38 -3.21
N PRO A 34 2.60 -3.55 -2.75
CA PRO A 34 2.68 -2.12 -2.94
C PRO A 34 3.92 -1.52 -2.29
N THR A 35 4.49 -2.15 -1.25
CA THR A 35 5.73 -1.69 -0.63
C THR A 35 6.91 -1.81 -1.60
N VAL A 36 7.02 -2.93 -2.32
CA VAL A 36 8.09 -3.15 -3.31
C VAL A 36 7.90 -2.24 -4.52
N VAL A 37 6.67 -2.09 -5.00
CA VAL A 37 6.35 -1.16 -6.11
C VAL A 37 6.75 0.28 -5.78
N ILE A 38 6.44 0.77 -4.57
CA ILE A 38 6.83 2.12 -4.14
C ILE A 38 8.35 2.26 -4.10
N LEU A 39 9.06 1.23 -3.64
CA LEU A 39 10.50 1.25 -3.52
C LEU A 39 11.19 1.30 -4.89
N ASP A 40 10.71 0.53 -5.87
CA ASP A 40 11.20 0.58 -7.25
C ASP A 40 10.82 1.90 -7.95
N ALA A 41 9.60 2.40 -7.70
CA ALA A 41 9.16 3.69 -8.21
C ALA A 41 9.98 4.86 -7.63
N ALA A 42 10.42 4.77 -6.38
CA ALA A 42 11.39 5.71 -5.82
C ALA A 42 12.73 5.63 -6.57
N GLY A 43 13.15 4.44 -6.99
CA GLY A 43 14.32 4.25 -7.87
C GLY A 43 14.22 5.04 -9.17
N LEU A 44 13.03 5.13 -9.78
CA LEU A 44 12.80 5.95 -10.99
C LEU A 44 13.02 7.44 -10.75
N LEU A 45 12.76 7.94 -9.53
CA LEU A 45 12.95 9.34 -9.16
C LEU A 45 14.43 9.73 -9.09
N PHE A 46 15.31 8.79 -8.70
CA PHE A 46 16.76 8.98 -8.67
C PHE A 46 17.43 8.73 -10.03
N GLY A 47 16.68 8.23 -11.01
CA GLY A 47 17.09 8.06 -12.39
C GLY A 47 16.23 7.02 -13.11
N ILE A 48 15.87 7.29 -14.36
CA ILE A 48 15.02 6.38 -15.14
C ILE A 48 15.67 5.01 -15.30
N LEU A 49 16.96 4.98 -15.70
CA LEU A 49 17.67 3.74 -15.96
C LEU A 49 17.78 2.83 -14.71
N PRO A 50 18.25 3.32 -13.54
CA PRO A 50 18.29 2.47 -12.35
C PRO A 50 16.91 2.01 -11.86
N GLY A 51 15.88 2.87 -11.93
CA GLY A 51 14.53 2.48 -11.51
C GLY A 51 13.88 1.42 -12.39
N VAL A 52 14.04 1.50 -13.72
CA VAL A 52 13.50 0.48 -14.65
C VAL A 52 14.20 -0.87 -14.43
N VAL A 53 15.51 -0.87 -14.20
CA VAL A 53 16.26 -2.11 -13.93
C VAL A 53 15.80 -2.76 -12.62
N ALA A 54 15.63 -1.99 -11.55
CA ALA A 54 15.11 -2.51 -10.27
C ALA A 54 13.73 -3.16 -10.46
N PHE A 55 12.81 -2.47 -11.13
CA PHE A 55 11.47 -2.97 -11.43
C PHE A 55 11.51 -4.29 -12.23
N ALA A 56 12.38 -4.36 -13.25
CA ALA A 56 12.54 -5.57 -14.07
C ALA A 56 13.12 -6.75 -13.28
N VAL A 57 14.05 -6.51 -12.35
CA VAL A 57 14.65 -7.56 -11.53
C VAL A 57 13.65 -8.08 -10.50
N ASP A 58 12.93 -7.19 -9.81
CA ASP A 58 11.93 -7.61 -8.80
C ASP A 58 10.73 -8.30 -9.44
N LEU A 59 10.36 -7.95 -10.69
CA LEU A 59 9.40 -8.68 -11.52
C LEU A 59 9.88 -10.07 -11.93
N THR A 60 11.09 -10.18 -12.49
CA THR A 60 11.59 -11.44 -13.08
C THR A 60 12.00 -12.45 -12.02
N THR A 61 12.47 -11.98 -10.86
CA THR A 61 12.76 -12.85 -9.70
C THR A 61 11.51 -13.24 -8.93
N GLY A 62 10.41 -12.49 -9.08
CA GLY A 62 9.17 -12.69 -8.35
C GLY A 62 9.11 -12.01 -6.98
N ALA A 63 10.15 -11.25 -6.61
CA ALA A 63 10.21 -10.53 -5.34
C ALA A 63 9.11 -9.46 -5.18
N ILE A 64 8.57 -8.97 -6.31
CA ILE A 64 7.45 -8.04 -6.35
C ILE A 64 6.11 -8.65 -5.89
N TYR A 65 5.98 -9.98 -5.84
CA TYR A 65 4.75 -10.65 -5.45
C TYR A 65 4.71 -10.96 -3.95
N LEU A 66 3.53 -10.85 -3.34
CA LEU A 66 3.29 -11.37 -1.99
C LEU A 66 3.20 -12.89 -2.01
N PRO A 67 3.79 -13.57 -1.00
CA PRO A 67 3.53 -15.00 -0.78
C PRO A 67 2.04 -15.25 -0.52
N ALA A 68 1.56 -16.44 -0.86
CA ALA A 68 0.17 -16.82 -0.65
C ALA A 68 -0.25 -16.65 0.82
N GLY A 69 -1.27 -15.81 1.07
CA GLY A 69 -1.71 -15.45 2.42
C GLY A 69 -0.85 -14.41 3.15
N GLY A 70 0.17 -13.85 2.48
CA GLY A 70 1.01 -12.77 2.98
C GLY A 70 0.26 -11.45 3.12
N THR A 71 0.77 -10.59 4.01
CA THR A 71 0.30 -9.20 4.17
C THR A 71 1.46 -8.24 3.90
N SER A 72 1.20 -7.20 3.11
CA SER A 72 2.20 -6.19 2.80
C SER A 72 2.59 -5.42 4.07
N ALA A 73 3.82 -4.88 4.13
CA ALA A 73 4.21 -4.00 5.21
C ALA A 73 3.26 -2.79 5.32
N LEU A 74 2.80 -2.27 4.18
CA LEU A 74 1.81 -1.19 4.12
C LEU A 74 0.47 -1.61 4.75
N ASP A 75 -0.05 -2.79 4.39
CA ASP A 75 -1.31 -3.31 4.96
C ASP A 75 -1.24 -3.48 6.48
N LYS A 76 -0.08 -3.90 7.02
CA LYS A 76 0.12 -4.04 8.48
C LYS A 76 0.02 -2.70 9.22
N HIS A 77 0.47 -1.62 8.58
CA HIS A 77 0.38 -0.27 9.15
C HIS A 77 -1.02 0.34 8.93
N THR A 78 -1.66 0.09 7.79
CA THR A 78 -3.01 0.59 7.48
C THR A 78 -4.10 -0.08 8.33
N LYS A 79 -3.97 -1.38 8.64
CA LYS A 79 -4.97 -2.10 9.46
C LYS A 79 -5.15 -1.51 10.86
N LYS A 80 -4.16 -0.80 11.40
CA LYS A 80 -4.27 -0.05 12.67
C LYS A 80 -5.14 1.20 12.57
N LEU A 81 -5.32 1.75 11.37
CA LEU A 81 -6.22 2.87 11.11
C LEU A 81 -7.66 2.39 10.86
N SER A 82 -7.84 1.22 10.25
CA SER A 82 -9.15 0.63 9.99
C SER A 82 -9.80 -0.07 11.18
N GLN A 83 -9.05 -0.42 12.25
CA GLN A 83 -9.56 -1.12 13.44
C GLN A 83 -10.54 -0.33 14.32
N THR A 84 -11.13 0.74 13.79
CA THR A 84 -12.29 1.41 14.39
C THR A 84 -13.57 0.87 13.73
N ASP A 85 -13.69 -0.47 13.67
CA ASP A 85 -14.84 -1.16 13.05
C ASP A 85 -16.14 -0.92 13.86
N THR A 86 -16.01 -0.73 15.18
CA THR A 86 -17.05 -0.15 16.02
C THR A 86 -16.99 1.36 15.94
N LEU A 87 -18.14 2.05 15.83
CA LEU A 87 -18.22 3.47 16.18
C LEU A 87 -17.44 3.66 17.49
N PRO A 88 -16.51 4.63 17.61
CA PRO A 88 -15.81 4.86 18.87
C PRO A 88 -16.86 4.91 19.97
N GLU A 89 -16.64 4.15 21.05
CA GLU A 89 -17.54 4.12 22.20
C GLU A 89 -17.76 5.58 22.66
N GLY A 90 -18.94 6.14 22.37
CA GLY A 90 -19.24 7.57 22.54
C GLY A 90 -19.76 8.34 21.32
N VAL A 91 -19.85 7.75 20.13
CA VAL A 91 -20.54 8.41 18.98
C VAL A 91 -22.05 8.23 19.09
N ASP A 92 -22.73 9.24 19.61
CA ASP A 92 -24.18 9.33 19.67
C ASP A 92 -24.73 9.97 18.38
N ALA A 93 -25.31 9.15 17.51
CA ALA A 93 -25.89 9.59 16.25
C ALA A 93 -27.04 10.58 16.44
N ASP A 94 -27.78 10.49 17.56
CA ASP A 94 -28.86 11.42 17.88
C ASP A 94 -28.33 12.78 18.32
N ALA A 95 -27.21 12.82 19.05
CA ALA A 95 -26.53 14.06 19.40
C ALA A 95 -26.02 14.79 18.14
N ILE A 96 -25.42 14.05 17.20
CA ILE A 96 -24.92 14.59 15.93
C ILE A 96 -26.07 15.13 15.07
N ALA A 97 -27.18 14.39 14.98
CA ALA A 97 -28.37 14.81 14.25
C ALA A 97 -28.95 16.14 14.77
N ARG A 98 -28.95 16.34 16.11
CA ARG A 98 -29.41 17.59 16.74
C ARG A 98 -28.50 18.76 16.41
N GLU A 99 -27.19 18.57 16.48
CA GLU A 99 -26.22 19.63 16.18
C GLU A 99 -26.29 20.03 14.71
N LEU A 100 -26.37 19.04 13.81
CA LEU A 100 -26.54 19.28 12.37
C LEU A 100 -27.87 19.96 12.06
N THR A 101 -28.96 19.61 12.77
CA THR A 101 -30.24 20.29 12.63
C THR A 101 -30.14 21.78 13.00
N MET A 102 -29.38 22.09 14.06
CA MET A 102 -29.17 23.46 14.51
C MET A 102 -28.32 24.27 13.50
N ILE A 103 -27.26 23.66 12.97
CA ILE A 103 -26.34 24.32 12.02
C ILE A 103 -26.99 24.49 10.64
N LEU A 104 -27.67 23.45 10.14
CA LEU A 104 -28.24 23.43 8.78
C LEU A 104 -29.61 24.09 8.72
N GLY A 105 -30.28 24.30 9.87
CA GLY A 105 -31.63 24.87 9.93
C GLY A 105 -32.69 23.96 9.31
N GLN A 106 -32.39 22.67 9.13
CA GLN A 106 -33.27 21.66 8.55
C GLN A 106 -33.29 20.44 9.47
N PRO A 107 -34.44 19.76 9.66
CA PRO A 107 -34.52 18.59 10.50
C PRO A 107 -33.71 17.44 9.86
N VAL A 108 -32.63 17.02 10.53
CA VAL A 108 -31.83 15.85 10.15
C VAL A 108 -32.13 14.72 11.12
N SER A 109 -32.51 13.56 10.59
CA SER A 109 -32.74 12.35 11.37
C SER A 109 -31.46 11.52 11.48
N ALA A 110 -31.23 10.90 12.63
CA ALA A 110 -30.11 9.97 12.81
C ALA A 110 -30.16 8.79 11.81
N ALA A 111 -31.34 8.41 11.34
CA ALA A 111 -31.53 7.37 10.32
C ALA A 111 -31.00 7.75 8.93
N GLU A 112 -30.79 9.05 8.68
CA GLU A 112 -30.31 9.59 7.40
C GLU A 112 -28.81 9.90 7.43
N LEU A 113 -28.17 9.81 8.60
CA LEU A 113 -26.74 10.01 8.75
C LEU A 113 -25.97 8.81 8.17
N GLN A 114 -25.28 9.05 7.07
CA GLN A 114 -24.26 8.14 6.56
C GLN A 114 -22.89 8.60 7.04
N PHE A 115 -22.30 7.83 7.95
CA PHE A 115 -20.92 8.04 8.36
C PHE A 115 -20.00 7.49 7.28
N PHE A 116 -19.38 8.37 6.50
CA PHE A 116 -18.36 7.95 5.54
C PHE A 116 -17.13 7.47 6.32
N ARG A 117 -16.88 6.17 6.26
CA ARG A 117 -15.69 5.55 6.84
C ARG A 117 -14.64 5.40 5.74
N GLY A 118 -13.45 5.92 6.00
CA GLY A 118 -12.29 5.77 5.11
C GLY A 118 -11.64 4.39 5.20
N ASP A 119 -12.42 3.35 5.47
CA ASP A 119 -12.00 1.95 5.57
C ASP A 119 -12.08 1.21 4.23
N ALA A 120 -12.60 1.86 3.18
CA ALA A 120 -12.42 1.38 1.82
C ALA A 120 -10.93 1.08 1.64
N PRO A 121 -10.53 -0.20 1.48
CA PRO A 121 -9.14 -0.51 1.26
C PRO A 121 -8.74 0.33 0.05
N LEU A 122 -7.70 1.16 0.21
CA LEU A 122 -6.95 1.62 -0.95
C LEU A 122 -6.75 0.37 -1.81
N PRO A 123 -7.04 0.40 -3.12
CA PRO A 123 -6.83 -0.75 -3.98
C PRO A 123 -5.34 -1.09 -3.96
N ALA A 124 -4.95 -1.89 -2.97
CA ALA A 124 -3.60 -2.39 -2.73
C ALA A 124 -3.39 -3.69 -3.51
N ASP A 125 -4.47 -4.22 -4.07
CA ASP A 125 -4.55 -5.20 -5.13
C ASP A 125 -4.12 -4.57 -6.47
N ILE A 126 -2.83 -4.26 -6.53
CA ILE A 126 -2.15 -4.15 -7.82
C ILE A 126 -2.06 -5.59 -8.35
N ALA A 127 -2.82 -5.90 -9.39
CA ALA A 127 -2.68 -7.13 -10.15
C ALA A 127 -2.04 -6.78 -11.49
N LEU A 128 -0.94 -7.46 -11.84
CA LEU A 128 -0.34 -7.29 -13.16
C LEU A 128 -1.22 -8.04 -14.17
N ALA A 129 -1.74 -7.30 -15.14
CA ALA A 129 -2.44 -7.91 -16.26
C ALA A 129 -1.48 -8.85 -17.00
N ARG A 130 -1.85 -10.12 -17.12
CA ARG A 130 -1.14 -11.09 -17.96
C ARG A 130 -1.43 -10.73 -19.42
N TYR A 131 -0.38 -10.41 -20.18
CA TYR A 131 -0.42 -10.28 -21.64
C TYR A 131 -0.25 -11.65 -22.30
#